data_AF-A0A1Y1XGP2-F1
#
_entry.id   AF-A0A1Y1XGP2-F1
#
_cell.length_a   1.000
_cell.length_b   1.000
_cell.length_c   1.000
_cell.angle_alpha   90.00
_cell.angle_beta   90.00
_cell.angle_gamma   90.00
#
_symmetry.space_group_name_H-M   'P 1'
#
loop_
_entity.id
_entity.type
_entity.pdbx_description
1 polymer ?
#
loop_
_entity_poly.entity_id
_entity_poly.type
_entity_poly.pdbx_seq_one_letter_code
_entity_poly.pdbx_strand_id
1 'polypeptide(L)'
;MKIQIIGYSGSGKSTLAKNLSQIFNLSSPLPILYLDKIAFYENEDWKKCKDEEMTEKLKKFLKENKNHWIIDGNYTRIVPRKFICLFSAIRRYFHHKWIPRESSNCPDKLSKEFIWWLVYEGRTQDKHKRHLNNLNKTQGQKIILNSRSEIKNFLDQLKKTITTTTTTIATATATASSSITATTTPTTKKYL
;
A
#
# COMPACT_ATOMS: atom_id res chain seq x y z
N MET A 1 4.29 -10.33 -4.53
CA MET A 1 4.18 -9.64 -3.22
C MET A 1 2.80 -8.98 -3.11
N LYS A 2 1.96 -9.39 -2.14
CA LYS A 2 0.60 -8.84 -1.97
C LYS A 2 0.51 -8.14 -0.62
N ILE A 3 0.14 -6.86 -0.61
CA ILE A 3 0.10 -6.04 0.61
C ILE A 3 -1.27 -5.41 0.76
N GLN A 4 -1.97 -5.77 1.83
CA GLN A 4 -3.22 -5.12 2.21
C GLN A 4 -2.94 -4.14 3.35
N ILE A 5 -3.21 -2.85 3.13
CA ILE A 5 -3.09 -1.80 4.14
C ILE A 5 -4.48 -1.47 4.65
N ILE A 6 -4.60 -1.43 5.98
CA ILE A 6 -5.86 -1.17 6.65
C ILE A 6 -5.64 -0.18 7.79
N GLY A 7 -6.62 0.70 8.01
CA GLY A 7 -6.53 1.76 8.99
C GLY A 7 -7.53 2.89 8.71
N TYR A 8 -7.57 3.88 9.59
CA TYR A 8 -8.58 4.94 9.55
C TYR A 8 -8.41 5.96 8.43
N SER A 9 -9.51 6.65 8.11
CA SER A 9 -9.42 7.92 7.39
C SER A 9 -8.51 8.88 8.18
N GLY A 10 -7.55 9.48 7.49
CA GLY A 10 -6.56 10.38 8.10
C GLY A 10 -5.41 9.70 8.83
N SER A 11 -5.30 8.36 8.87
CA SER A 11 -4.18 7.68 9.55
C SER A 11 -2.88 7.64 8.74
N GLY A 12 -2.91 8.02 7.45
CA GLY A 12 -1.74 8.03 6.57
C GLY A 12 -1.57 6.79 5.69
N LYS A 13 -2.60 5.95 5.54
CA LYS A 13 -2.54 4.73 4.71
C LYS A 13 -2.07 4.97 3.28
N SER A 14 -2.63 5.96 2.60
CA SER A 14 -2.27 6.23 1.20
C SER A 14 -0.82 6.67 1.06
N THR A 15 -0.30 7.38 2.06
CA THR A 15 1.13 7.70 2.16
C THR A 15 1.97 6.44 2.38
N LEU A 16 1.54 5.54 3.27
CA LEU A 16 2.21 4.26 3.49
C LEU A 16 2.20 3.39 2.22
N ALA A 17 1.06 3.30 1.51
CA ALA A 17 0.90 2.56 0.27
C ALA A 17 1.90 3.05 -0.79
N LYS A 18 1.96 4.37 -0.99
CA LYS A 18 2.88 5.01 -1.91
C LYS A 18 4.34 4.74 -1.55
N ASN A 19 4.71 4.88 -0.28
CA ASN A 19 6.06 4.60 0.18
C ASN A 19 6.44 3.12 -0.03
N LEU A 20 5.54 2.19 0.28
CA LEU A 20 5.80 0.75 0.08
C LEU A 20 5.92 0.40 -1.40
N SER A 21 5.09 0.98 -2.27
CA SER A 21 5.19 0.79 -3.72
C SER A 21 6.56 1.24 -4.25
N GLN A 22 7.07 2.37 -3.75
CA GLN A 22 8.39 2.90 -4.10
C GLN A 22 9.55 2.08 -3.51
N ILE A 23 9.42 1.55 -2.29
CA ILE A 23 10.47 0.77 -1.62
C ILE A 23 10.63 -0.59 -2.27
N PHE A 24 9.53 -1.28 -2.59
CA PHE A 24 9.55 -2.59 -3.24
C PHE A 24 9.71 -2.50 -4.76
N ASN A 25 10.23 -1.39 -5.27
CA ASN A 25 10.40 -1.14 -6.69
C ASN A 25 11.51 -2.03 -7.26
N LEU A 26 11.17 -3.29 -7.55
CA LEU A 26 12.10 -4.33 -8.03
C LEU A 26 12.46 -4.11 -9.52
N SER A 27 11.55 -3.53 -10.31
CA SER A 27 11.75 -3.15 -11.72
C SER A 27 10.69 -2.14 -12.20
N SER A 28 9.51 -2.12 -11.56
CA SER A 28 8.43 -1.14 -11.73
C SER A 28 7.68 -1.02 -10.39
N PRO A 29 7.08 0.15 -10.07
CA PRO A 29 6.38 0.34 -8.80
C PRO A 29 5.24 -0.68 -8.65
N LEU A 30 5.01 -1.16 -7.42
CA LEU A 30 3.88 -2.05 -7.20
C LEU A 30 2.56 -1.33 -7.50
N PRO A 31 1.63 -1.95 -8.24
CA PRO A 31 0.35 -1.36 -8.56
C PRO A 31 -0.47 -1.16 -7.27
N ILE A 32 -1.03 0.04 -7.11
CA ILE A 32 -1.81 0.42 -5.93
C ILE A 32 -3.27 0.57 -6.32
N LEU A 33 -4.16 -0.10 -5.59
CA LEU A 33 -5.60 0.16 -5.62
C LEU A 33 -6.00 0.86 -4.33
N TYR A 34 -6.48 2.10 -4.47
CA TYR A 34 -7.11 2.84 -3.38
C TYR A 34 -8.61 2.55 -3.40
N LEU A 35 -9.15 1.93 -2.34
CA LEU A 35 -10.57 1.56 -2.30
C LEU A 35 -11.50 2.78 -2.39
N ASP A 36 -11.11 3.91 -1.80
CA ASP A 36 -11.85 5.17 -1.94
C ASP A 36 -12.01 5.57 -3.43
N LYS A 37 -11.01 5.26 -4.27
CA LYS A 37 -11.04 5.59 -5.71
C LYS A 37 -12.03 4.75 -6.51
N ILE A 38 -12.40 3.56 -6.05
CA ILE A 38 -13.38 2.72 -6.74
C ILE A 38 -14.76 2.76 -6.06
N ALA A 39 -14.83 3.26 -4.84
CA ALA A 39 -16.05 3.36 -4.05
C ALA A 39 -16.88 4.61 -4.37
N PHE A 40 -16.30 5.65 -4.98
CA PHE A 40 -16.97 6.92 -5.26
C PHE A 40 -16.85 7.33 -6.73
N TYR A 41 -17.94 7.87 -7.28
CA TYR A 41 -17.94 8.43 -8.62
C TYR A 41 -17.04 9.67 -8.70
N GLU A 42 -16.47 9.89 -9.88
CA GLU A 42 -15.59 11.01 -10.12
C GLU A 42 -16.39 12.32 -10.21
N ASN A 43 -15.92 13.34 -9.47
CA ASN A 43 -16.55 14.67 -9.42
C ASN A 43 -18.04 14.72 -9.03
N GLU A 44 -18.59 13.66 -8.43
CA GLU A 44 -19.98 13.62 -7.93
C GLU A 44 -20.05 13.79 -6.41
N ASP A 45 -19.28 14.71 -5.83
CA ASP A 45 -19.32 15.08 -4.41
C ASP A 45 -19.41 13.89 -3.43
N TRP A 46 -18.50 12.91 -3.58
CA TRP A 46 -18.44 11.70 -2.75
C TRP A 46 -19.69 10.81 -2.83
N LYS A 47 -20.43 10.84 -3.95
CA LYS A 47 -21.49 9.88 -4.24
C LYS A 47 -20.92 8.47 -4.40
N LYS A 48 -21.41 7.54 -3.58
CA LYS A 48 -20.96 6.15 -3.57
C LYS A 48 -21.40 5.43 -4.84
N CYS A 49 -20.50 4.66 -5.45
CA CYS A 49 -20.85 3.72 -6.52
C CYS A 49 -21.69 2.56 -5.97
N LYS A 50 -22.39 1.86 -6.87
CA LYS A 50 -23.05 0.60 -6.54
C LYS A 50 -22.04 -0.44 -6.09
N ASP A 51 -22.45 -1.34 -5.19
CA ASP A 51 -21.55 -2.36 -4.63
C ASP A 51 -21.09 -3.34 -5.72
N GLU A 52 -21.93 -3.61 -6.73
CA GLU A 52 -21.61 -4.43 -7.90
C GLU A 52 -20.49 -3.78 -8.74
N GLU A 53 -20.61 -2.48 -9.04
CA GLU A 53 -19.61 -1.73 -9.81
C GLU A 53 -18.26 -1.69 -9.08
N MET A 54 -18.29 -1.44 -7.76
CA MET A 54 -17.09 -1.47 -6.94
C MET A 54 -16.45 -2.87 -6.96
N THR A 55 -17.26 -3.91 -6.85
CA THR A 55 -16.81 -5.31 -6.88
C THR A 55 -16.19 -5.67 -8.23
N GLU A 56 -16.77 -5.23 -9.33
CA GLU A 56 -16.22 -5.43 -10.67
C GLU A 56 -14.88 -4.73 -10.86
N LYS A 57 -14.77 -3.46 -10.44
CA LYS A 57 -13.50 -2.70 -10.47
C LYS A 57 -12.40 -3.40 -9.65
N LEU A 58 -12.75 -3.90 -8.46
CA LEU A 58 -11.82 -4.66 -7.62
C LEU A 58 -11.40 -5.98 -8.28
N LYS A 59 -12.35 -6.76 -8.81
CA LYS A 59 -12.06 -8.04 -9.50
C LYS A 59 -11.17 -7.82 -10.72
N LYS A 60 -11.43 -6.77 -11.51
CA LYS A 60 -10.61 -6.39 -12.65
C LYS A 60 -9.17 -6.11 -12.23
N PHE A 61 -8.97 -5.23 -11.23
CA PHE A 61 -7.65 -4.92 -10.70
C PHE A 61 -6.90 -6.18 -10.21
N LEU A 62 -7.58 -7.05 -9.46
CA LEU A 62 -6.98 -8.31 -8.96
C LEU A 62 -6.62 -9.28 -10.09
N LYS A 63 -7.43 -9.33 -11.16
CA LYS A 63 -7.18 -10.16 -12.35
C LYS A 63 -5.96 -9.67 -13.13
N GLU A 64 -5.80 -8.36 -13.26
CA GLU A 64 -4.68 -7.72 -13.96
C GLU A 64 -3.38 -7.81 -13.16
N ASN A 65 -3.47 -7.80 -11.82
CA ASN A 65 -2.30 -7.71 -10.93
C ASN A 65 -2.09 -8.98 -10.07
N LYS A 66 -2.25 -10.18 -10.63
CA LYS A 66 -2.32 -11.45 -9.86
C LYS A 66 -1.18 -11.68 -8.86
N ASN A 67 0.04 -11.25 -9.19
CA ASN A 67 1.26 -11.63 -8.47
C ASN A 67 1.75 -10.54 -7.50
N HIS A 68 1.46 -9.27 -7.78
CA HIS A 68 1.93 -8.16 -6.98
C HIS A 68 0.94 -6.99 -6.96
N TRP A 69 0.56 -6.56 -5.75
CA TRP A 69 -0.31 -5.40 -5.56
C TRP A 69 -0.21 -4.84 -4.15
N ILE A 70 -0.61 -3.58 -4.02
CA ILE A 70 -0.95 -2.94 -2.77
C ILE A 70 -2.42 -2.52 -2.83
N ILE A 71 -3.21 -2.89 -1.83
CA ILE A 71 -4.58 -2.38 -1.69
C ILE A 71 -4.61 -1.51 -0.45
N ASP A 72 -4.92 -0.22 -0.63
CA ASP A 72 -5.18 0.73 0.45
C ASP A 72 -6.69 0.80 0.68
N GLY A 73 -7.13 0.25 1.81
CA GLY A 73 -8.53 0.13 2.15
C GLY A 73 -8.87 0.66 3.53
N ASN A 74 -10.09 1.18 3.66
CA ASN A 74 -10.65 1.50 4.95
C ASN A 74 -11.54 0.33 5.42
N TYR A 75 -11.01 -0.48 6.33
CA TYR A 75 -11.81 -1.37 7.16
C TYR A 75 -11.53 -1.03 8.62
N THR A 76 -12.58 -1.13 9.43
CA THR A 76 -12.72 -0.42 10.70
C THR A 76 -11.73 -0.87 11.78
N ARG A 77 -10.72 -0.02 11.98
CA ARG A 77 -10.01 0.30 13.23
C ARG A 77 -8.72 -0.48 13.54
N ILE A 78 -7.63 0.29 13.51
CA ILE A 78 -6.57 0.29 14.53
C ILE A 78 -6.23 1.79 14.80
N VAL A 79 -5.92 2.15 16.05
CA VAL A 79 -5.48 3.46 16.58
C VAL A 79 -6.55 4.34 17.32
N PRO A 80 -6.39 4.61 18.64
CA PRO A 80 -7.30 5.45 19.47
C PRO A 80 -7.19 6.97 19.21
N ARG A 81 -6.34 7.41 18.29
CA ARG A 81 -5.91 8.81 18.15
C ARG A 81 -6.84 9.60 17.21
N LYS A 82 -8.06 9.87 17.68
CA LYS A 82 -9.12 10.62 16.95
C LYS A 82 -8.62 11.97 16.44
N PHE A 83 -8.00 12.75 17.33
CA PHE A 83 -7.51 14.09 17.05
C PHE A 83 -6.40 14.12 16.01
N ILE A 84 -5.49 13.14 16.00
CA ILE A 84 -4.43 13.07 14.99
C ILE A 84 -5.02 12.79 13.61
N CYS A 85 -6.00 11.89 13.52
CA CYS A 85 -6.68 11.59 12.25
C CYS A 85 -7.44 12.82 11.75
N LEU A 86 -8.14 13.53 12.64
CA LEU A 86 -8.85 14.75 12.32
C LEU A 86 -7.89 15.85 11.85
N PHE A 87 -6.83 16.13 12.61
CA PHE A 87 -5.81 17.10 12.21
C PHE A 87 -5.17 16.75 10.87
N SER A 88 -4.93 15.46 10.61
CA SER A 88 -4.42 15.00 9.33
C SER A 88 -5.41 15.24 8.20
N ALA A 89 -6.71 14.98 8.42
CA ALA A 89 -7.75 15.25 7.45
C ALA A 89 -7.89 16.76 7.18
N ILE A 90 -7.80 17.60 8.23
CA ILE A 90 -7.80 19.06 8.12
C ILE A 90 -6.62 19.54 7.29
N ARG A 91 -5.39 19.13 7.64
CA ARG A 91 -4.19 19.47 6.89
C ARG A 91 -4.30 19.05 5.43
N ARG A 92 -4.84 17.86 5.19
CA ARG A 92 -4.99 17.28 3.85
C ARG A 92 -5.99 18.06 3.00
N TYR A 93 -7.10 18.49 3.59
CA TYR A 93 -8.10 19.35 2.96
C TYR A 93 -7.48 20.66 2.46
N PHE A 94 -6.68 21.33 3.30
CA PHE A 94 -6.02 22.57 2.90
C PHE A 94 -4.94 22.35 1.83
N HIS A 95 -4.21 21.24 1.89
CA HIS A 95 -3.15 20.93 0.93
C HIS A 95 -3.69 20.54 -0.46
N HIS A 96 -4.87 19.92 -0.53
CA HIS A 96 -5.49 19.44 -1.77
C HIS A 96 -6.77 20.23 -2.08
N LYS A 97 -6.77 21.52 -1.74
CA LYS A 97 -7.94 22.36 -1.94
C LYS A 97 -8.32 22.32 -3.43
N TRP A 98 -9.51 21.81 -3.72
CA TRP A 98 -10.09 21.66 -5.07
C TRP A 98 -9.51 20.57 -5.97
N ILE A 99 -8.42 19.90 -5.57
CA ILE A 99 -7.76 18.89 -6.41
C ILE A 99 -7.93 17.51 -5.76
N PRO A 100 -8.47 16.50 -6.47
CA PRO A 100 -8.49 15.14 -5.96
C PRO A 100 -7.09 14.62 -5.68
N ARG A 101 -6.96 13.87 -4.59
CA ARG A 101 -5.71 13.15 -4.29
C ARG A 101 -5.57 11.97 -5.23
N GLU A 102 -4.35 11.50 -5.42
CA GLU A 102 -4.07 10.26 -6.17
C GLU A 102 -4.98 9.08 -5.74
N SER A 103 -5.32 9.04 -4.44
CA SER A 103 -6.14 8.00 -3.82
C SER A 103 -7.66 8.27 -3.83
N SER A 104 -8.15 9.29 -4.55
CA SER A 104 -9.56 9.73 -4.51
C SER A 104 -9.99 10.27 -5.87
N ASN A 105 -11.27 10.11 -6.24
CA ASN A 105 -11.84 10.78 -7.43
C ASN A 105 -12.51 12.12 -7.10
N CYS A 106 -12.60 12.48 -5.81
CA CYS A 106 -13.21 13.72 -5.35
C CYS A 106 -12.18 14.54 -4.55
N PRO A 107 -12.22 15.89 -4.64
CA PRO A 107 -11.51 16.75 -3.70
C PRO A 107 -11.92 16.44 -2.26
N ASP A 108 -11.00 16.59 -1.31
CA ASP A 108 -11.33 16.35 0.11
C ASP A 108 -12.43 17.33 0.58
N LYS A 109 -13.39 16.81 1.35
CA LYS A 109 -14.48 17.58 1.95
C LYS A 109 -14.46 17.41 3.47
N LEU A 110 -14.50 18.52 4.21
CA LEU A 110 -14.63 18.54 5.67
C LEU A 110 -16.05 18.92 6.08
N SER A 111 -17.03 18.14 5.66
CA SER A 111 -18.40 18.36 6.10
C SER A 111 -18.57 18.00 7.58
N LYS A 112 -19.61 18.55 8.24
CA LYS A 112 -19.90 18.23 9.64
C LYS A 112 -20.17 16.74 9.80
N GLU A 113 -20.86 16.13 8.84
CA GLU A 113 -21.16 14.70 8.77
C GLU A 113 -19.86 13.89 8.68
N PHE A 114 -18.91 14.31 7.84
CA PHE A 114 -17.61 13.65 7.73
C PHE A 114 -16.81 13.73 9.04
N ILE A 115 -16.77 14.90 9.69
CA ILE A 115 -16.07 15.09 10.96
C ILE A 115 -16.73 14.24 12.06
N TRP A 116 -18.06 14.29 12.15
CA TRP A 116 -18.85 13.50 13.10
C TRP A 116 -18.59 12.00 12.92
N TRP A 117 -18.66 11.52 11.67
CA TRP A 117 -18.35 10.14 11.34
C TRP A 117 -16.90 9.77 11.69
N LEU A 118 -15.93 10.62 11.35
CA LEU A 118 -14.50 10.37 11.57
C LEU A 118 -14.16 10.26 13.06
N VAL A 119 -14.82 11.05 13.91
CA VAL A 119 -14.56 11.13 15.36
C VAL A 119 -15.44 10.16 16.15
N TYR A 120 -16.69 9.92 15.73
CA TYR A 120 -17.69 9.17 16.48
C TYR A 120 -18.17 7.92 15.74
N GLU A 121 -19.05 8.04 14.74
CA GLU A 121 -19.78 6.88 14.16
C GLU A 121 -18.87 5.82 13.53
N GLY A 122 -17.74 6.23 12.97
CA GLY A 122 -16.72 5.34 12.40
C GLY A 122 -15.93 4.54 13.44
N ARG A 123 -16.17 4.75 14.75
CA ARG A 123 -15.32 4.25 15.85
C ARG A 123 -16.05 3.39 16.89
N THR A 124 -17.21 2.83 16.56
CA THR A 124 -17.96 1.93 17.44
C THR A 124 -17.21 0.61 17.73
N GLN A 125 -17.52 -0.04 18.86
CA GLN A 125 -16.91 -1.31 19.27
C GLN A 125 -17.29 -2.47 18.35
N ASP A 126 -18.50 -2.50 17.82
CA ASP A 126 -18.94 -3.57 16.91
C ASP A 126 -18.17 -3.56 15.59
N LYS A 127 -17.95 -2.35 15.04
CA LYS A 127 -17.13 -2.14 13.83
C LYS A 127 -15.69 -2.63 14.06
N HIS A 128 -15.17 -2.49 15.28
CA HIS A 128 -13.85 -2.99 15.67
C HIS A 128 -13.80 -4.51 15.76
N LYS A 129 -14.77 -5.13 16.46
CA LYS A 129 -14.85 -6.59 16.59
C LYS A 129 -14.98 -7.27 15.22
N ARG A 130 -15.83 -6.73 14.34
CA ARG A 130 -15.99 -7.22 12.96
C ARG A 130 -14.68 -7.19 12.18
N HIS A 131 -13.89 -6.13 12.38
CA HIS A 131 -12.64 -5.98 11.67
C HIS A 131 -11.53 -6.91 12.18
N LEU A 132 -11.37 -7.03 13.50
CA LEU A 132 -10.44 -8.01 14.09
C LEU A 132 -10.80 -9.43 13.64
N ASN A 133 -12.09 -9.76 13.58
CA ASN A 133 -12.54 -11.04 13.06
C ASN A 133 -12.13 -11.22 11.58
N ASN A 134 -12.30 -10.19 10.74
CA ASN A 134 -11.88 -10.24 9.34
C ASN A 134 -10.35 -10.38 9.20
N LEU A 135 -9.56 -9.65 9.99
CA LEU A 135 -8.10 -9.80 10.04
C LEU A 135 -7.67 -11.20 10.51
N ASN A 136 -8.40 -11.80 11.45
CA ASN A 136 -8.11 -13.15 11.92
C ASN A 136 -8.36 -14.20 10.83
N LYS A 137 -9.33 -13.95 9.94
CA LYS A 137 -9.62 -14.81 8.78
C LYS A 137 -8.60 -14.67 7.64
N THR A 138 -7.79 -13.60 7.60
CA THR A 138 -6.77 -13.45 6.56
C THR A 138 -5.51 -14.24 6.89
N GLN A 139 -4.98 -14.92 5.89
CA GLN A 139 -3.68 -15.59 5.94
C GLN A 139 -2.54 -14.61 5.63
N GLY A 140 -1.34 -14.92 6.11
CA GLY A 140 -0.13 -14.12 5.88
C GLY A 140 0.36 -13.36 7.11
N GLN A 141 1.49 -12.66 6.95
CA GLN A 141 2.12 -11.89 8.01
C GLN A 141 1.28 -10.66 8.36
N LYS A 142 1.06 -10.44 9.66
CA LYS A 142 0.32 -9.29 10.19
C LYS A 142 1.29 -8.36 10.90
N ILE A 143 1.31 -7.09 10.50
CA ILE A 143 2.16 -6.06 11.10
C ILE A 143 1.23 -4.96 11.61
N ILE A 144 1.33 -4.66 12.90
CA ILE A 144 0.55 -3.61 13.55
C ILE A 144 1.48 -2.43 13.80
N LEU A 145 1.12 -1.28 13.24
CA LEU A 145 1.86 -0.02 13.39
C LEU A 145 0.94 1.00 14.06
N ASN A 146 1.21 1.31 15.33
CA ASN A 146 0.35 2.12 16.18
C ASN A 146 0.69 3.62 16.14
N SER A 147 1.87 3.96 15.63
CA SER A 147 2.37 5.34 15.62
C SER A 147 3.07 5.69 14.31
N ARG A 148 3.15 7.00 14.01
CA ARG A 148 3.91 7.50 12.86
C ARG A 148 5.40 7.18 12.97
N SER A 149 5.92 7.13 14.20
CA SER A 149 7.31 6.73 14.46
C SER A 149 7.53 5.26 14.13
N GLU A 150 6.62 4.36 14.53
CA GLU A 150 6.67 2.95 14.13
C GLU A 150 6.59 2.79 12.62
N ILE A 151 5.70 3.52 11.94
CA ILE A 151 5.63 3.52 10.48
C ILE A 151 6.96 3.94 9.86
N LYS A 152 7.55 5.04 10.34
CA LYS A 152 8.84 5.53 9.84
C LYS A 152 9.95 4.50 10.07
N ASN A 153 10.08 3.99 11.29
CA ASN A 153 11.10 3.01 11.64
C ASN A 153 10.96 1.72 10.80
N PHE A 154 9.72 1.26 10.59
CA PHE A 154 9.43 0.12 9.74
C PHE A 154 9.88 0.35 8.29
N LEU A 155 9.55 1.51 7.71
CA LEU A 155 9.99 1.87 6.36
C LEU A 155 11.52 2.00 6.25
N ASP A 156 12.17 2.57 7.27
CA ASP A 156 13.62 2.72 7.31
C ASP A 156 14.32 1.35 7.42
N GLN A 157 13.79 0.44 8.23
CA GLN A 157 14.28 -0.94 8.33
C GLN A 157 14.10 -1.70 7.01
N LEU A 158 12.92 -1.60 6.39
CA LEU A 158 12.65 -2.24 5.09
C LEU A 158 13.63 -1.78 4.01
N LYS A 159 13.88 -0.47 3.91
CA LYS A 159 14.86 0.09 2.96
C LYS A 159 16.25 -0.52 3.17
N LYS A 160 16.72 -0.56 4.42
CA LYS A 160 18.02 -1.15 4.75
C LYS A 160 18.09 -2.62 4.35
N THR A 161 17.09 -3.42 4.71
CA THR A 161 17.05 -4.86 4.39
C THR A 161 17.09 -5.10 2.88
N ILE A 162 16.33 -4.34 2.10
CA ILE A 162 16.32 -4.47 0.64
C ILE A 162 17.68 -4.08 0.05
N THR A 163 18.24 -2.94 0.46
CA THR A 163 19.57 -2.51 -0.01
C THR A 163 20.65 -3.55 0.29
N THR A 164 20.71 -4.06 1.53
CA THR A 164 21.68 -5.10 1.90
C THR A 164 21.49 -6.36 1.05
N THR A 165 20.26 -6.81 0.84
CA THR A 165 19.98 -8.00 0.02
C THR A 165 20.41 -7.80 -1.43
N THR A 166 20.15 -6.64 -2.02
CA THR A 166 20.58 -6.31 -3.39
C THR A 166 22.11 -6.26 -3.50
N THR A 167 22.80 -5.66 -2.53
CA THR A 167 24.28 -5.63 -2.49
C THR A 167 24.86 -7.04 -2.36
N THR A 168 24.31 -7.89 -1.47
CA THR A 168 24.77 -9.28 -1.32
C THR A 168 24.58 -10.09 -2.60
N ILE A 169 23.42 -9.96 -3.27
CA ILE A 169 23.17 -10.66 -4.54
C ILE A 169 24.12 -10.16 -5.64
N ALA A 170 24.32 -8.84 -5.76
CA ALA A 170 25.23 -8.26 -6.75
C ALA A 170 26.70 -8.65 -6.50
N THR A 171 27.12 -8.77 -5.24
CA THR A 171 28.47 -9.22 -4.88
C THR A 171 28.64 -10.71 -5.18
N ALA A 172 27.63 -11.53 -4.86
CA ALA A 172 27.64 -12.96 -5.17
C ALA A 172 27.66 -13.24 -6.69
N THR A 173 26.92 -12.47 -7.49
CA THR A 173 26.95 -12.61 -8.97
C THR A 173 28.27 -12.11 -9.57
N ALA A 174 28.85 -11.01 -9.06
CA ALA A 174 30.16 -10.54 -9.50
C ALA A 174 31.29 -11.53 -9.16
N THR A 175 31.21 -12.21 -8.01
CA THR A 175 32.18 -13.24 -7.61
C THR A 175 32.02 -14.52 -8.44
N ALA A 176 30.80 -14.91 -8.82
CA ALA A 176 30.55 -16.04 -9.70
C ALA A 176 31.01 -15.78 -11.16
N SER A 177 30.93 -14.53 -11.64
CA SER A 177 31.42 -14.14 -12.97
C SER A 177 32.95 -14.02 -13.06
N SER A 178 33.65 -13.85 -11.93
CA SER A 178 35.12 -13.78 -11.88
C SER A 178 35.79 -15.16 -11.70
N SER A 179 35.01 -16.23 -11.51
CA SER A 179 35.50 -17.62 -11.46
C SER A 179 35.44 -18.38 -12.81
N ILE A 180 35.06 -17.72 -13.92
CA ILE A 180 35.13 -18.31 -15.27
C ILE A 180 36.28 -17.64 -16.03
N THR A 181 37.51 -17.86 -15.60
CA THR A 181 38.69 -17.59 -16.43
C THR A 181 39.80 -18.56 -16.08
N ALA A 182 39.65 -19.82 -16.50
CA ALA A 182 40.77 -20.75 -16.58
C ALA A 182 40.49 -21.86 -17.61
N THR A 183 41.22 -21.76 -18.73
CA THR A 183 41.78 -22.87 -19.54
C THR A 183 40.85 -23.97 -20.06
N THR A 184 40.76 -24.09 -21.39
CA THR A 184 41.54 -25.09 -22.16
C THR A 184 41.36 -24.86 -23.66
N THR A 185 42.45 -24.55 -24.34
CA THR A 185 42.64 -24.72 -25.78
C THR A 185 42.70 -26.22 -26.11
N PRO A 186 42.03 -26.69 -27.19
CA PRO A 186 42.48 -27.89 -27.88
C PRO A 186 42.93 -27.54 -29.31
N THR A 187 44.20 -27.85 -29.53
CA THR A 187 44.88 -28.05 -30.81
C THR A 187 44.13 -29.00 -31.76
N THR A 188 43.96 -28.54 -33.01
CA THR A 188 43.99 -29.26 -34.31
C THR A 188 43.57 -30.74 -34.42
N LYS A 189 42.64 -31.03 -35.36
CA LYS A 189 42.94 -31.78 -36.62
C LYS A 189 41.74 -31.80 -37.59
N LYS A 190 42.03 -31.51 -38.86
CA LYS A 190 41.24 -31.90 -40.05
C LYS A 190 41.14 -33.43 -40.12
N TYR A 191 39.99 -33.96 -40.52
CA TYR A 191 39.87 -35.05 -41.51
C TYR A 191 38.50 -34.96 -42.20
N LEU A 192 38.57 -34.94 -43.54
CA LEU A 192 37.56 -35.16 -44.60
C LEU A 192 36.11 -34.70 -44.37
#